data_AF-A0A286PGF6-F1
#
_entry.id   AF-A0A286PGF6-F1
#
_cell.length_a   1.000
_cell.length_b   1.000
_cell.length_c   1.000
_cell.angle_alpha   90.00
_cell.angle_beta   90.00
_cell.angle_gamma   90.00
#
_symmetry.space_group_name_H-M   'P 1'
#
loop_
_entity.id
_entity.type
_entity.pdbx_description
1 polymer ?
#
loop_
_entity_poly.entity_id
_entity_poly.type
_entity_poly.pdbx_seq_one_letter_code
_entity_poly.pdbx_strand_id
1 'polypeptide(L)'
;MTGGELTLGAVLVRLEEREREITAQADATREQIAQLTARLDELGRAAEEVRITRKTLLELPDPQPPAAPAPELPDHPAYQQIMAVFATADAPLRARQVCEAMDMEIAPNNINNTSLKLKRLAERGILVETEQACSPNRGRSRPATPQPAHLPLPTDRPARRPVRPYADSRSLRPHPPRRRNHRRRGACRGWAETWASSPAPR
;
A
#
# COMPACT_ATOMS: atom_id res chain seq x y z
N MET A 1 -9.20 -67.44 23.38
CA MET A 1 -8.25 -66.32 23.27
C MET A 1 -7.06 -66.67 24.14
N THR A 2 -5.92 -66.91 23.52
CA THR A 2 -4.73 -67.53 24.09
C THR A 2 -4.05 -66.61 25.10
N GLY A 3 -4.49 -66.73 26.37
CA GLY A 3 -3.66 -66.39 27.51
C GLY A 3 -2.53 -67.41 27.61
N GLY A 4 -1.51 -67.27 26.77
CA GLY A 4 -0.29 -68.04 26.92
C GLY A 4 0.44 -67.54 28.16
N GLU A 5 0.84 -68.44 29.05
CA GLU A 5 1.82 -68.15 30.09
C GLU A 5 3.03 -67.50 29.44
N LEU A 6 3.16 -66.18 29.60
CA LEU A 6 4.39 -65.49 29.26
C LEU A 6 5.43 -65.96 30.28
N THR A 7 6.32 -66.85 29.86
CA THR A 7 7.47 -67.23 30.66
C THR A 7 8.26 -65.97 31.01
N LEU A 8 8.87 -65.92 32.20
CA LEU A 8 9.65 -64.76 32.66
C LEU A 8 10.67 -64.30 31.59
N GLY A 9 11.29 -65.25 30.88
CA GLY A 9 12.19 -64.95 29.76
C GLY A 9 11.53 -64.21 28.59
N ALA A 10 10.31 -64.57 28.20
CA ALA A 10 9.59 -63.87 27.13
C ALA A 10 9.24 -62.43 27.50
N VAL A 11 8.92 -62.18 28.78
CA VAL A 11 8.67 -60.82 29.29
C VAL A 11 9.95 -59.98 29.27
N LEU A 12 11.09 -60.55 29.68
CA LEU A 12 12.38 -59.84 29.67
C LEU A 12 12.80 -59.43 28.27
N VAL A 13 12.68 -60.33 27.27
CA VAL A 13 12.99 -60.01 25.87
C VAL A 13 12.13 -58.85 25.36
N ARG A 14 10.82 -58.87 25.67
CA ARG A 14 9.91 -57.79 25.25
C ARG A 14 10.22 -56.45 25.93
N LEU A 15 10.69 -56.48 27.19
CA LEU A 15 11.12 -55.27 27.89
C LEU A 15 12.39 -54.70 27.27
N GLU A 16 13.39 -55.54 26.94
CA GLU A 16 14.59 -55.09 26.25
C GLU A 16 14.27 -54.48 24.89
N GLU A 17 13.38 -55.09 24.12
CA GLU A 17 12.94 -54.54 22.83
C GLU A 17 12.27 -53.16 23.02
N ARG A 18 11.41 -53.03 24.03
CA ARG A 18 10.76 -51.76 24.34
C ARG A 18 11.74 -50.71 24.84
N GLU A 19 12.74 -51.08 25.62
CA GLU A 19 13.79 -50.19 26.09
C GLU A 19 14.64 -49.67 24.92
N ARG A 20 14.99 -50.55 23.97
CA ARG A 20 15.68 -50.16 22.73
C ARG A 20 14.84 -49.20 21.90
N GLU A 21 13.54 -49.45 21.75
CA GLU A 21 12.63 -48.57 21.03
C GLU A 21 12.52 -47.18 21.69
N ILE A 22 12.38 -47.14 23.02
CA ILE A 22 12.34 -45.88 23.77
C ILE A 22 13.65 -45.11 23.61
N THR A 23 14.79 -45.79 23.69
CA THR A 23 16.11 -45.17 23.51
C THR A 23 16.26 -44.60 22.10
N ALA A 24 15.88 -45.37 21.07
CA ALA A 24 15.89 -44.91 19.69
C ALA A 24 14.98 -43.69 19.47
N GLN A 25 13.78 -43.68 20.07
CA GLN A 25 12.88 -42.54 20.01
C GLN A 25 13.44 -41.31 20.73
N ALA A 26 14.10 -41.51 21.87
CA ALA A 26 14.74 -40.44 22.62
C ALA A 26 15.89 -39.82 21.81
N ASP A 27 16.71 -40.64 21.15
CA ASP A 27 17.82 -40.17 20.31
C ASP A 27 17.31 -39.44 19.06
N ALA A 28 16.29 -39.97 18.40
CA ALA A 28 15.62 -39.28 17.30
C ALA A 28 15.06 -37.91 17.73
N THR A 29 14.51 -37.82 18.93
CA THR A 29 13.97 -36.55 19.47
C THR A 29 15.11 -35.58 19.82
N ARG A 30 16.22 -36.06 20.39
CA ARG A 30 17.41 -35.23 20.66
C ARG A 30 18.00 -34.67 19.37
N GLU A 31 18.04 -35.48 18.32
CA GLU A 31 18.49 -35.06 17.00
C GLU A 31 17.57 -33.98 16.41
N GLN A 32 16.24 -34.14 16.53
CA GLN A 32 15.29 -33.10 16.13
C GLN A 32 15.49 -31.79 16.92
N ILE A 33 15.76 -31.87 18.22
CA ILE A 33 16.07 -30.69 19.05
C ILE A 33 17.35 -30.01 18.55
N ALA A 34 18.40 -30.78 18.24
CA ALA A 34 19.65 -30.23 17.72
C ALA A 34 19.42 -29.50 16.38
N GLN A 35 18.66 -30.11 15.47
CA GLN A 35 18.31 -29.52 14.18
C GLN A 35 17.50 -28.23 14.33
N LEU A 36 16.47 -28.23 15.19
CA LEU A 36 15.66 -27.04 15.44
C LEU A 36 16.48 -25.93 16.11
N THR A 37 17.39 -26.28 17.01
CA THR A 37 18.30 -25.32 17.66
C THR A 37 19.22 -24.67 16.65
N ALA A 38 19.85 -25.46 15.77
CA ALA A 38 20.67 -24.92 14.68
C ALA A 38 19.87 -24.00 13.76
N ARG A 39 18.62 -24.37 13.44
CA ARG A 39 17.74 -23.53 12.62
C ARG A 39 17.36 -22.22 13.30
N LEU A 40 17.14 -22.23 14.61
CA LEU A 40 16.89 -21.00 15.39
C LEU A 40 18.12 -20.09 15.40
N ASP A 41 19.32 -20.64 15.53
CA ASP A 41 20.56 -19.86 15.48
C ASP A 41 20.76 -19.19 14.12
N GLU A 42 20.50 -19.91 13.01
CA GLU A 42 20.52 -19.34 11.66
C GLU A 42 19.55 -18.19 11.49
N LEU A 43 18.29 -18.38 11.92
CA LEU A 43 17.27 -17.33 11.87
C LEU A 43 17.64 -16.14 12.76
N GLY A 44 18.25 -16.39 13.91
CA GLY A 44 18.78 -15.36 14.81
C GLY A 44 19.86 -14.51 14.13
N ARG A 45 20.81 -15.14 13.43
CA ARG A 45 21.84 -14.42 12.66
C ARG A 45 21.24 -13.59 11.54
N ALA A 46 20.30 -14.15 10.77
CA ALA A 46 19.61 -13.42 9.71
C ALA A 46 18.82 -12.21 10.25
N ALA A 47 18.17 -12.36 11.39
CA ALA A 47 17.46 -11.27 12.05
C ALA A 47 18.42 -10.16 12.51
N GLU A 48 19.61 -10.52 13.00
CA GLU A 48 20.64 -9.58 13.39
C GLU A 48 21.21 -8.82 12.18
N GLU A 49 21.46 -9.49 11.05
CA GLU A 49 21.87 -8.84 9.80
C GLU A 49 20.85 -7.80 9.31
N VAL A 50 19.56 -8.13 9.37
CA VAL A 50 18.48 -7.19 9.04
C VAL A 50 18.46 -6.02 10.03
N ARG A 51 18.67 -6.27 11.32
CA ARG A 51 18.73 -5.23 12.35
C ARG A 51 19.90 -4.28 12.12
N ILE A 52 21.07 -4.81 11.79
CA ILE A 52 22.27 -4.04 11.42
C ILE A 52 21.96 -3.21 10.17
N THR A 53 21.43 -3.83 9.11
CA THR A 53 21.07 -3.13 7.87
C THR A 53 20.09 -1.99 8.13
N ARG A 54 19.06 -2.20 8.96
CA ARG A 54 18.13 -1.15 9.37
C ARG A 54 18.86 -0.02 10.09
N LYS A 55 19.73 -0.34 11.05
CA LYS A 55 20.51 0.67 11.77
C LYS A 55 21.35 1.50 10.79
N THR A 56 22.08 0.84 9.89
CA THR A 56 22.89 1.52 8.86
C THR A 56 22.03 2.43 7.98
N LEU A 57 20.89 1.95 7.50
CA LEU A 57 19.99 2.76 6.66
C LEU A 57 19.41 3.97 7.40
N LEU A 58 19.19 3.88 8.72
CA LEU A 58 18.75 5.02 9.54
C LEU A 58 19.88 6.01 9.84
N GLU A 59 21.14 5.58 9.81
CA GLU A 59 22.31 6.45 9.94
C GLU A 59 22.66 7.17 8.63
N LEU A 60 22.19 6.68 7.49
CA LEU A 60 22.34 7.37 6.21
C LEU A 60 21.46 8.64 6.19
N PRO A 61 22.01 9.80 5.78
CA PRO A 61 21.21 10.98 5.48
C PRO A 61 20.15 10.65 4.42
N ASP A 62 18.95 11.23 4.58
CA ASP A 62 17.89 11.07 3.60
C ASP A 62 18.41 11.48 2.21
N PRO A 63 18.37 10.58 1.21
CA PRO A 63 18.75 10.94 -0.15
C PRO A 63 17.75 11.98 -0.64
N GLN A 64 18.20 13.24 -0.72
CA GLN A 64 17.44 14.32 -1.33
C GLN A 64 17.00 13.84 -2.71
N PRO A 65 15.69 13.74 -2.99
CA PRO A 65 15.23 13.38 -4.32
C PRO A 65 15.92 14.32 -5.33
N PRO A 66 16.45 13.82 -6.45
CA PRO A 66 16.89 14.71 -7.52
C PRO A 66 15.72 15.64 -7.79
N ALA A 67 15.95 16.94 -7.67
CA ALA A 67 14.93 17.95 -7.85
C ALA A 67 14.19 17.59 -9.14
N ALA A 68 12.89 17.25 -9.02
CA ALA A 68 12.09 16.94 -10.18
C ALA A 68 12.26 18.13 -11.14
N PRO A 69 12.64 17.91 -12.41
CA PRO A 69 12.78 19.01 -13.34
C PRO A 69 11.45 19.76 -13.32
N ALA A 70 11.52 21.06 -13.03
CA ALA A 70 10.34 21.91 -13.06
C ALA A 70 9.63 21.66 -14.39
N PRO A 71 8.32 21.38 -14.42
CA PRO A 71 7.65 21.03 -15.66
C PRO A 71 7.82 22.20 -16.62
N GLU A 72 8.62 21.99 -17.67
CA GLU A 72 9.00 23.03 -18.62
C GLU A 72 7.75 23.60 -19.27
N LEU A 73 7.43 24.86 -18.94
CA LEU A 73 6.37 25.59 -19.60
C LEU A 73 6.71 25.69 -21.10
N PRO A 74 5.75 25.48 -22.02
CA PRO A 74 6.03 25.69 -23.43
C PRO A 74 6.41 27.17 -23.67
N ASP A 75 7.45 27.43 -24.48
CA ASP A 75 8.06 28.76 -24.74
C ASP A 75 7.18 29.80 -25.47
N HIS A 76 5.85 29.62 -25.45
CA HIS A 76 4.93 30.55 -26.08
C HIS A 76 4.37 31.54 -25.05
N PRO A 77 4.41 32.87 -25.28
CA PRO A 77 4.05 33.90 -24.30
C PRO A 77 2.62 33.76 -23.75
N ALA A 78 1.69 33.27 -24.58
CA ALA A 78 0.33 32.95 -24.14
C ALA A 78 0.26 31.96 -22.96
N TYR A 79 1.18 30.99 -22.82
CA TYR A 79 1.16 30.10 -21.65
C TYR A 79 1.63 30.81 -20.38
N GLN A 80 2.60 31.72 -20.50
CA GLN A 80 3.07 32.53 -19.37
C GLN A 80 1.97 33.48 -18.87
N GLN A 81 1.22 34.08 -19.79
CA GLN A 81 0.05 34.92 -19.46
C GLN A 81 -1.04 34.12 -18.73
N ILE A 82 -1.35 32.92 -19.22
CA ILE A 82 -2.30 32.01 -18.54
C ILE A 82 -1.79 31.66 -17.14
N MET A 83 -0.50 31.38 -16.96
CA MET A 83 0.08 31.11 -15.63
C MET A 83 0.05 32.32 -14.71
N ALA A 84 0.26 33.53 -15.23
CA ALA A 84 0.15 34.77 -14.44
C ALA A 84 -1.28 34.96 -13.91
N VAL A 85 -2.30 34.70 -14.75
CA VAL A 85 -3.72 34.72 -14.34
C VAL A 85 -4.01 33.69 -13.25
N PHE A 86 -3.43 32.49 -13.34
CA PHE A 86 -3.58 31.47 -12.29
C PHE A 86 -2.75 31.74 -11.02
N ALA A 87 -1.71 32.56 -11.11
CA ALA A 87 -0.91 32.95 -9.95
C ALA A 87 -1.64 33.98 -9.08
N THR A 88 -2.51 34.81 -9.69
CA THR A 88 -3.33 35.79 -8.99
C THR A 88 -4.70 35.25 -8.59
N ALA A 89 -5.17 34.17 -9.23
CA ALA A 89 -6.44 33.52 -8.90
C ALA A 89 -6.27 32.45 -7.81
N ASP A 90 -7.03 32.59 -6.72
CA ASP A 90 -7.11 31.60 -5.64
C ASP A 90 -8.14 30.47 -5.90
N ALA A 91 -8.79 30.48 -7.07
CA ALA A 91 -9.86 29.55 -7.42
C ALA A 91 -9.67 28.91 -8.81
N PRO A 92 -10.30 27.74 -9.07
CA PRO A 92 -10.31 27.13 -10.40
C PRO A 92 -10.96 28.05 -11.44
N LEU A 93 -10.32 28.22 -12.60
CA LEU A 93 -10.83 29.08 -13.67
C LEU A 93 -11.29 28.26 -14.89
N ARG A 94 -12.41 28.69 -15.48
CA ARG A 94 -12.92 28.20 -16.77
C ARG A 94 -12.23 28.93 -17.94
N ALA A 95 -12.19 28.32 -19.12
CA ALA A 95 -11.58 28.93 -20.31
C ALA A 95 -12.12 30.34 -20.63
N ARG A 96 -13.43 30.56 -20.44
CA ARG A 96 -14.05 31.88 -20.58
C ARG A 96 -13.50 32.90 -19.58
N GLN A 97 -13.36 32.52 -18.31
CA GLN A 97 -12.82 33.39 -17.25
C GLN A 97 -11.34 33.69 -17.47
N VAL A 98 -10.59 32.75 -18.05
CA VAL A 98 -9.20 32.97 -18.46
C VAL A 98 -9.13 33.94 -19.65
N CYS A 99 -10.05 33.86 -20.62
CA CYS A 99 -10.16 34.86 -21.69
C CYS A 99 -10.48 36.26 -21.14
N GLU A 100 -11.44 36.36 -20.22
CA GLU A 100 -11.82 37.60 -19.56
C GLU A 100 -10.63 38.21 -18.79
N ALA A 101 -9.88 37.39 -18.04
CA ALA A 101 -8.73 37.84 -17.27
C ALA A 101 -7.48 38.17 -18.11
N MET A 102 -7.42 37.73 -19.36
CA MET A 102 -6.37 38.08 -20.33
C MET A 102 -6.79 39.24 -21.25
N ASP A 103 -7.90 39.93 -20.95
CA ASP A 103 -8.48 41.01 -21.75
C ASP A 103 -8.74 40.62 -23.22
N MET A 104 -9.06 39.35 -23.47
CA MET A 104 -9.42 38.86 -24.79
C MET A 104 -10.93 38.98 -25.01
N GLU A 105 -11.33 39.33 -26.24
CA GLU A 105 -12.74 39.30 -26.64
C GLU A 105 -13.33 37.90 -26.41
N ILE A 106 -14.52 37.84 -25.80
CA ILE A 106 -15.28 36.60 -25.54
C ILE A 106 -15.94 36.13 -26.84
N ALA A 107 -15.12 35.85 -27.85
CA ALA A 107 -15.52 35.22 -29.09
C ALA A 107 -15.36 33.69 -28.96
N PRO A 108 -16.24 32.87 -29.59
CA PRO A 108 -16.16 31.41 -29.53
C PRO A 108 -14.78 30.85 -29.93
N ASN A 109 -14.11 31.50 -30.88
CA ASN A 109 -12.77 31.10 -31.33
C ASN A 109 -11.70 31.28 -30.23
N ASN A 110 -11.76 32.39 -29.49
CA ASN A 110 -10.80 32.68 -28.42
C ASN A 110 -10.98 31.72 -27.24
N ILE A 111 -12.23 31.41 -26.88
CA ILE A 111 -12.55 30.42 -25.84
C ILE A 111 -12.01 29.04 -26.23
N ASN A 112 -12.18 28.62 -27.48
CA ASN A 112 -11.69 27.33 -27.97
C ASN A 112 -10.15 27.26 -27.96
N ASN A 113 -9.48 28.33 -28.38
CA ASN A 113 -8.02 28.42 -28.38
C ASN A 113 -7.45 28.34 -26.95
N THR A 114 -8.06 29.06 -26.01
CA THR A 114 -7.70 29.02 -24.59
C THR A 114 -7.97 27.64 -23.99
N SER A 115 -9.10 27.01 -24.29
CA SER A 115 -9.42 25.63 -23.87
C SER A 115 -8.37 24.62 -24.34
N LEU A 116 -7.93 24.72 -25.60
CA LEU A 116 -6.87 23.87 -26.15
C LEU A 116 -5.52 24.08 -25.44
N LYS A 117 -5.19 25.32 -25.07
CA LYS A 117 -3.97 25.65 -24.32
C LYS A 117 -4.03 25.13 -22.87
N LEU A 118 -5.17 25.26 -22.20
CA LEU A 118 -5.38 24.71 -20.85
C LEU A 118 -5.25 23.19 -20.85
N LYS A 119 -5.82 22.53 -21.86
CA LYS A 119 -5.71 21.07 -22.04
C LYS A 119 -4.26 20.62 -22.19
N ARG A 120 -3.46 21.32 -23.01
CA ARG A 120 -2.02 21.01 -23.17
C ARG A 120 -1.23 21.18 -21.86
N LEU A 121 -1.58 22.16 -21.03
CA LEU A 121 -0.95 22.34 -19.72
C LEU A 121 -1.37 21.26 -18.72
N ALA A 122 -2.62 20.81 -18.78
CA ALA A 122 -3.12 19.70 -17.96
C ALA A 122 -2.49 18.35 -18.36
N GLU A 123 -2.33 18.08 -19.66
CA GLU A 123 -1.65 16.88 -20.18
C GLU A 123 -0.19 16.79 -19.72
N ARG A 124 0.48 17.93 -19.51
CA ARG A 124 1.85 18.00 -18.99
C ARG A 124 1.92 18.00 -17.45
N GLY A 125 0.78 17.90 -16.76
CA GLY A 125 0.71 17.88 -15.30
C GLY A 125 1.01 19.22 -14.62
N ILE A 126 1.02 20.33 -15.38
CA ILE A 126 1.24 21.69 -14.88
C ILE A 126 -0.05 22.23 -14.22
N LEU A 127 -1.20 21.93 -14.83
CA LEU A 127 -2.52 22.18 -14.27
C LEU A 127 -3.23 20.85 -13.94
N VAL A 128 -4.10 20.88 -12.94
CA VAL A 128 -5.02 19.79 -12.58
C VAL A 128 -6.41 20.15 -13.06
N GLU A 129 -7.02 19.26 -13.83
CA GLU A 129 -8.42 19.37 -14.24
C GLU A 129 -9.33 19.05 -13.06
N THR A 130 -10.15 20.03 -12.66
CA THR A 130 -11.32 19.85 -11.80
C THR A 130 -12.55 19.75 -12.69
N GLU A 131 -13.65 19.16 -12.20
CA GLU A 131 -14.76 18.63 -13.03
C GLU A 131 -15.32 19.59 -14.11
N GLN A 132 -15.10 20.91 -14.04
CA GLN A 132 -15.32 21.87 -15.15
C GLN A 132 -14.32 23.06 -15.19
N ALA A 133 -13.16 23.00 -14.53
CA ALA A 133 -12.22 24.13 -14.42
C ALA A 133 -10.77 23.65 -14.20
N CYS A 134 -9.76 24.44 -14.59
CA CYS A 134 -8.36 24.09 -14.35
C CYS A 134 -7.84 24.78 -13.08
N SER A 135 -6.93 24.15 -12.33
CA SER A 135 -6.23 24.75 -11.18
C SER A 135 -4.74 24.39 -11.21
N PRO A 136 -3.84 25.23 -10.66
CA PRO A 136 -2.42 24.89 -10.58
C PRO A 136 -2.18 23.59 -9.83
N ASN A 137 -1.28 22.74 -10.34
CA ASN A 137 -0.86 21.54 -9.63
C ASN A 137 0.07 21.92 -8.47
N ARG A 138 -0.51 22.36 -7.35
CA ARG A 138 0.19 22.52 -6.07
C ARG A 138 0.28 21.13 -5.46
N GLY A 139 1.41 20.45 -5.64
CA GLY A 139 1.63 19.07 -5.20
C GLY A 139 0.93 18.77 -3.87
N ARG A 140 0.07 17.74 -3.85
CA ARG A 140 -0.73 17.38 -2.69
C ARG A 140 0.17 16.96 -1.52
N SER A 141 0.58 17.90 -0.70
CA SER A 141 0.86 17.63 0.71
C SER A 141 -0.47 17.26 1.36
N ARG A 142 -0.63 16.00 1.76
CA ARG A 142 -1.82 15.52 2.49
C ARG A 142 -2.03 16.43 3.71
N PRO A 143 -3.24 16.98 3.92
CA PRO A 143 -3.55 17.57 5.21
C PRO A 143 -3.47 16.46 6.26
N ALA A 144 -2.64 16.67 7.27
CA ALA A 144 -2.55 15.80 8.43
C ALA A 144 -3.94 15.71 9.08
N THR A 145 -4.48 14.51 9.17
CA THR A 145 -5.65 14.23 10.00
C THR A 145 -5.32 14.64 11.43
N PRO A 146 -6.15 15.42 12.13
CA PRO A 146 -5.90 15.71 13.55
C PRO A 146 -6.04 14.41 14.35
N GLN A 147 -4.98 14.04 15.06
CA GLN A 147 -5.01 13.02 16.10
C GLN A 147 -5.91 13.51 17.26
N PRO A 148 -6.92 12.75 17.69
CA PRO A 148 -7.48 12.94 19.02
C PRO A 148 -6.58 12.23 20.03
N ALA A 149 -5.98 13.02 20.91
CA ALA A 149 -5.23 12.58 22.05
C ALA A 149 -6.16 12.08 23.18
N HIS A 150 -5.56 11.22 24.03
CA HIS A 150 -5.92 10.88 25.41
C HIS A 150 -6.78 9.63 25.67
N LEU A 151 -6.05 8.57 26.00
CA LEU A 151 -6.43 7.54 27.00
C LEU A 151 -6.75 8.19 28.37
N PRO A 152 -7.51 7.47 29.21
CA PRO A 152 -6.93 7.11 30.50
C PRO A 152 -7.06 5.62 30.84
N LEU A 153 -5.88 5.03 31.09
CA LEU A 153 -5.42 4.10 32.13
C LEU A 153 -6.26 2.92 32.69
N PRO A 154 -5.55 1.88 33.19
CA PRO A 154 -6.09 0.54 33.46
C PRO A 154 -6.54 0.36 34.90
N THR A 155 -7.46 -0.57 35.13
CA THR A 155 -7.71 -1.15 36.45
C THR A 155 -7.21 -2.60 36.49
N ASP A 156 -6.18 -2.80 37.31
CA ASP A 156 -5.75 -4.07 37.88
C ASP A 156 -6.92 -4.79 38.58
N ARG A 157 -7.10 -6.10 38.32
CA ARG A 157 -7.06 -7.15 39.37
C ARG A 157 -7.05 -8.56 38.75
N PRO A 158 -6.24 -9.51 39.28
CA PRO A 158 -6.04 -10.83 38.67
C PRO A 158 -7.03 -11.87 39.21
N ALA A 159 -7.46 -12.80 38.35
CA ALA A 159 -8.09 -14.04 38.76
C ALA A 159 -7.51 -15.24 37.96
N ARG A 160 -6.97 -16.14 38.76
CA ARG A 160 -6.35 -17.45 38.51
C ARG A 160 -6.96 -18.30 37.37
N ARG A 161 -6.04 -18.96 36.65
CA ARG A 161 -6.26 -20.13 35.77
C ARG A 161 -7.13 -21.21 36.43
N PRO A 162 -7.79 -22.03 35.59
CA PRO A 162 -7.31 -23.41 35.52
C PRO A 162 -7.01 -23.88 34.10
N VAL A 163 -5.98 -24.71 34.02
CA VAL A 163 -5.53 -25.48 32.86
C VAL A 163 -6.50 -26.64 32.65
N ARG A 164 -7.00 -26.85 31.43
CA ARG A 164 -7.59 -28.13 30.98
C ARG A 164 -7.46 -28.28 29.46
N PRO A 165 -7.52 -29.52 28.94
CA PRO A 165 -6.46 -30.07 28.12
C PRO A 165 -6.79 -30.13 26.63
N TYR A 166 -5.72 -30.38 25.88
CA TYR A 166 -5.63 -30.65 24.46
C TYR A 166 -6.69 -31.67 23.98
N ALA A 167 -7.49 -31.28 22.99
CA ALA A 167 -8.30 -32.19 22.20
C ALA A 167 -8.29 -31.76 20.73
N ASP A 168 -7.55 -32.57 19.98
CA ASP A 168 -7.86 -33.13 18.67
C ASP A 168 -7.84 -32.26 17.39
N SER A 169 -7.14 -32.85 16.42
CA SER A 169 -6.88 -32.37 15.09
C SER A 169 -7.96 -32.90 14.15
N ARG A 170 -8.61 -32.04 13.34
CA ARG A 170 -9.05 -32.42 11.98
C ARG A 170 -9.58 -31.23 11.18
N SER A 171 -8.92 -31.04 10.03
CA SER A 171 -9.47 -30.55 8.76
C SER A 171 -9.93 -29.10 8.64
N LEU A 172 -9.01 -28.21 8.25
CA LEU A 172 -9.32 -27.09 7.36
C LEU A 172 -8.35 -27.10 6.18
N ARG A 173 -8.90 -27.41 5.01
CA ARG A 173 -8.22 -27.37 3.71
C ARG A 173 -7.82 -25.93 3.36
N PRO A 174 -6.64 -25.66 2.79
CA PRO A 174 -6.35 -24.33 2.25
C PRO A 174 -6.99 -24.18 0.86
N HIS A 175 -7.87 -23.20 0.71
CA HIS A 175 -8.35 -22.71 -0.59
C HIS A 175 -7.25 -21.86 -1.28
N PRO A 176 -7.07 -21.96 -2.61
CA PRO A 176 -6.15 -21.08 -3.33
C PRO A 176 -6.74 -19.67 -3.54
N PRO A 177 -5.91 -18.61 -3.55
CA PRO A 177 -6.40 -17.26 -3.84
C PRO A 177 -6.75 -17.10 -5.32
N ARG A 178 -8.01 -16.71 -5.58
CA ARG A 178 -8.50 -16.28 -6.90
C ARG A 178 -7.82 -14.97 -7.32
N ARG A 179 -7.17 -14.99 -8.48
CA ARG A 179 -6.81 -13.79 -9.26
C ARG A 179 -8.07 -12.93 -9.49
N ARG A 180 -8.05 -11.67 -9.06
CA ARG A 180 -8.95 -10.63 -9.55
C ARG A 180 -8.15 -9.54 -10.25
N ASN A 181 -8.19 -9.60 -11.58
CA ASN A 181 -7.95 -8.48 -12.46
C ASN A 181 -9.04 -7.42 -12.22
N HIS A 182 -8.64 -6.21 -11.86
CA HIS A 182 -9.42 -5.01 -12.15
C HIS A 182 -8.68 -4.17 -13.18
N ARG A 183 -8.90 -4.51 -14.45
CA ARG A 183 -9.00 -3.51 -15.52
C ARG A 183 -10.19 -2.61 -15.18
N ARG A 184 -9.93 -1.36 -14.79
CA ARG A 184 -10.87 -0.24 -14.92
C ARG A 184 -10.10 0.98 -15.43
N ARG A 185 -10.01 1.08 -16.76
CA ARG A 185 -9.93 2.34 -17.50
C ARG A 185 -10.77 2.18 -18.78
N GLY A 186 -12.08 2.13 -18.59
CA GLY A 186 -12.98 2.91 -19.45
C GLY A 186 -13.12 4.28 -18.76
N ALA A 187 -13.27 5.41 -19.43
CA ALA A 187 -13.68 5.64 -20.79
C ALA A 187 -12.96 6.89 -21.32
N CYS A 188 -12.10 6.72 -22.33
CA CYS A 188 -11.78 7.79 -23.27
C CYS A 188 -12.71 7.62 -24.46
N ARG A 189 -13.98 7.99 -24.32
CA ARG A 189 -14.94 8.13 -25.42
C ARG A 189 -16.18 8.80 -24.85
N GLY A 190 -16.41 10.05 -25.26
CA GLY A 190 -17.68 10.73 -25.01
C GLY A 190 -17.56 12.14 -24.45
N TRP A 191 -16.80 13.04 -25.07
CA TRP A 191 -16.95 14.49 -24.84
C TRP A 191 -16.88 15.33 -26.13
N ALA A 192 -17.00 14.69 -27.30
CA ALA A 192 -17.01 15.40 -28.59
C ALA A 192 -18.40 15.93 -29.01
N GLU A 193 -19.47 15.72 -28.23
CA GLU A 193 -20.85 15.96 -28.71
C GLU A 193 -21.70 16.92 -27.86
N THR A 194 -21.22 17.48 -26.75
CA THR A 194 -22.08 18.29 -25.85
C THR A 194 -21.85 19.80 -25.85
N TRP A 195 -21.11 20.35 -26.81
CA TRP A 195 -20.85 21.81 -26.88
C TRP A 195 -21.28 22.47 -28.20
N ALA A 196 -22.15 21.82 -28.95
CA ALA A 196 -22.84 22.42 -30.10
C ALA A 196 -24.36 22.46 -29.87
N SER A 197 -24.81 23.04 -28.75
CA SER A 197 -26.21 23.49 -28.59
C SER A 197 -26.39 24.35 -27.35
N SER A 198 -26.42 25.67 -27.54
CA SER A 198 -27.40 26.53 -26.86
C SER A 198 -27.61 27.80 -27.67
N PRO A 199 -28.88 28.19 -27.93
CA PRO A 199 -29.22 29.31 -28.79
C PRO A 199 -29.09 30.65 -28.05
N ALA A 200 -28.73 31.68 -28.80
CA ALA A 200 -28.66 33.06 -28.34
C ALA A 200 -30.02 33.60 -27.86
N PRO A 201 -30.08 34.44 -26.81
CA PRO A 201 -31.20 35.36 -26.63
C PRO A 201 -30.95 36.64 -27.44
N ARG A 202 -32.05 37.18 -27.98
CA ARG A 202 -32.17 38.34 -28.87
C ARG A 202 -31.80 39.66 -28.22
#